data_AF-K9YVM1-F1
#
_entry.id   AF-K9YVM1-F1
#
_cell.length_a   1.000
_cell.length_b   1.000
_cell.length_c   1.000
_cell.angle_alpha   90.00
_cell.angle_beta   90.00
_cell.angle_gamma   90.00
#
_symmetry.space_group_name_H-M   'P 1'
#
loop_
_entity.id
_entity.type
_entity.pdbx_description
1 polymer ?
#
loop_
_entity_poly.entity_id
_entity_poly.type
_entity_poly.pdbx_seq_one_letter_code
_entity_poly.pdbx_strand_id
1 'polypeptide(L)'
;MYKVLITINAQQVSNQGTVLSTSPATQRMTAAFKDAIINQTNDENLVKIVASHQLLPQSEWYDPTDTNWLCCPLTIELPPQFEFPQAQLFKTFRDIKKTRQWVEEKLEFRTGNKIKSVWHGNYWLPIVLTAKGPMYGEVIGEGQLPNSYEQPVDFPDDKRQPLYNLGYQILDSLAAKPGVYLLQFGFRDEILVFDRVWPFPAAPALASIGIQQPDLYACHWQCLTQQPIRDLVIA
;
A
#
# COMPACT_ATOMS: atom_id res chain seq x y z
N MET A 1 8.29 -21.32 -6.58
CA MET A 1 8.52 -21.15 -5.12
C MET A 1 9.27 -19.86 -4.84
N TYR A 2 8.67 -18.95 -4.07
CA TYR A 2 9.29 -17.70 -3.63
C TYR A 2 9.69 -17.74 -2.15
N LYS A 3 10.73 -16.98 -1.80
CA LYS A 3 11.03 -16.58 -0.42
C LYS A 3 10.47 -15.18 -0.22
N VAL A 4 9.51 -15.02 0.67
CA VAL A 4 8.79 -13.75 0.87
C VAL A 4 9.19 -13.15 2.21
N LEU A 5 9.81 -11.96 2.17
CA LEU A 5 10.05 -11.15 3.36
C LEU A 5 8.92 -10.14 3.50
N ILE A 6 8.06 -10.33 4.50
CA ILE A 6 7.05 -9.35 4.90
C ILE A 6 7.64 -8.49 6.03
N THR A 7 7.70 -7.18 5.82
CA THR A 7 8.20 -6.25 6.83
C THR A 7 7.08 -5.41 7.42
N ILE A 8 7.02 -5.32 8.74
CA ILE A 8 5.93 -4.64 9.46
C ILE A 8 6.46 -3.65 10.49
N ASN A 9 5.67 -2.63 10.81
CA ASN A 9 5.94 -1.79 11.96
C ASN A 9 5.42 -2.48 13.23
N ALA A 10 6.30 -3.18 13.96
CA ALA A 10 5.98 -3.86 15.20
C ALA A 10 7.13 -3.74 16.20
N GLN A 11 6.82 -3.84 17.50
CA GLN A 11 7.83 -3.86 18.56
C GLN A 11 8.52 -5.23 18.67
N GLN A 12 7.80 -6.33 18.48
CA GLN A 12 8.36 -7.69 18.47
C GLN A 12 7.62 -8.60 17.48
N VAL A 13 8.35 -9.54 16.88
CA VAL A 13 7.82 -10.67 16.11
C VAL A 13 8.43 -11.93 16.71
N SER A 14 7.62 -12.94 17.00
CA SER A 14 8.12 -14.22 17.53
C SER A 14 8.92 -14.98 16.47
N ASN A 15 9.79 -15.90 16.90
CA ASN A 15 10.61 -16.74 16.00
C ASN A 15 9.78 -17.62 15.03
N GLN A 16 8.48 -17.82 15.30
CA GLN A 16 7.56 -18.57 14.44
C GLN A 16 6.78 -17.68 13.44
N GLY A 17 7.11 -16.38 13.38
CA GLY A 17 6.38 -15.43 12.52
C GLY A 17 5.00 -15.05 13.04
N THR A 18 4.67 -15.38 14.30
CA THR A 18 3.51 -14.83 15.01
C THR A 18 3.83 -13.40 15.41
N VAL A 19 3.01 -12.47 14.93
CA VAL A 19 3.18 -11.03 15.14
C VAL A 19 2.74 -10.66 16.56
N LEU A 20 3.72 -10.41 17.43
CA LEU A 20 3.51 -9.81 18.76
C LEU A 20 3.45 -8.27 18.61
N SER A 21 2.67 -7.78 17.64
CA SER A 21 2.45 -6.33 17.48
C SER A 21 1.34 -5.87 18.40
N THR A 22 1.50 -4.69 18.97
CA THR A 22 0.47 -3.97 19.73
C THR A 22 -0.68 -3.43 18.87
N SER A 23 -0.63 -3.59 17.54
CA SER A 23 -1.65 -3.09 16.60
C SER A 23 -2.50 -4.23 16.00
N PRO A 24 -3.80 -4.33 16.31
CA PRO A 24 -4.72 -5.27 15.68
C PRO A 24 -4.75 -5.14 14.14
N ALA A 25 -4.57 -3.93 13.61
CA ALA A 25 -4.53 -3.69 12.17
C ALA A 25 -3.33 -4.39 11.53
N THR A 26 -2.13 -4.28 12.12
CA THR A 26 -0.91 -4.92 11.59
C THR A 26 -1.04 -6.45 11.55
N GLN A 27 -1.63 -7.05 12.58
CA GLN A 27 -1.92 -8.49 12.61
C GLN A 27 -2.87 -8.89 11.48
N ARG A 28 -3.98 -8.17 11.31
CA ARG A 28 -4.96 -8.42 10.24
C ARG A 28 -4.36 -8.26 8.85
N MET A 29 -3.58 -7.20 8.61
CA MET A 29 -2.89 -6.96 7.34
C MET A 29 -1.93 -8.11 7.01
N THR A 30 -1.19 -8.59 8.00
CA THR A 30 -0.21 -9.67 7.82
C THR A 30 -0.91 -11.01 7.59
N ALA A 31 -2.00 -11.29 8.31
CA ALA A 31 -2.83 -12.47 8.10
C ALA A 31 -3.43 -12.46 6.68
N ALA A 32 -4.08 -11.37 6.28
CA ALA A 32 -4.67 -11.22 4.95
C ALA A 32 -3.63 -11.40 3.83
N PHE A 33 -2.43 -10.85 3.98
CA PHE A 33 -1.40 -11.02 2.98
C PHE A 33 -0.79 -12.43 2.95
N LYS A 34 -0.67 -13.10 4.10
CA LYS A 34 -0.31 -14.53 4.16
C LYS A 34 -1.35 -15.40 3.45
N ASP A 35 -2.63 -15.15 3.72
CA ASP A 35 -3.74 -15.88 3.07
C ASP A 35 -3.72 -15.64 1.56
N ALA A 36 -3.46 -14.41 1.11
CA ALA A 36 -3.29 -14.10 -0.30
C ALA A 36 -2.14 -14.89 -0.96
N ILE A 37 -0.98 -14.98 -0.30
CA ILE A 37 0.17 -15.77 -0.80
C ILE A 37 -0.20 -17.25 -0.93
N ILE A 38 -0.86 -17.81 0.10
CA ILE A 38 -1.25 -19.23 0.15
C ILE A 38 -2.31 -19.56 -0.90
N ASN A 39 -3.35 -18.73 -1.02
CA ASN A 39 -4.50 -19.04 -1.88
C ASN A 39 -4.27 -18.78 -3.37
N GLN A 40 -3.26 -17.97 -3.72
CA GLN A 40 -2.97 -17.58 -5.11
C GLN A 40 -1.79 -18.36 -5.71
N THR A 41 -1.22 -19.32 -5.00
CA THR A 41 -0.13 -20.17 -5.52
C THR A 41 -0.32 -21.63 -5.10
N ASN A 42 0.04 -22.54 -6.00
CA ASN A 42 0.06 -23.97 -5.69
C ASN A 42 1.42 -24.41 -5.08
N ASP A 43 2.42 -23.54 -5.10
CA ASP A 43 3.76 -23.79 -4.57
C ASP A 43 3.84 -23.41 -3.09
N GLU A 44 4.56 -24.19 -2.28
CA GLU A 44 4.86 -23.83 -0.90
C GLU A 44 5.84 -22.63 -0.85
N ASN A 45 5.34 -21.41 -0.68
CA ASN A 45 6.20 -20.23 -0.49
C ASN A 45 6.72 -20.14 0.95
N LEU A 46 8.00 -19.79 1.10
CA LEU A 46 8.60 -19.54 2.42
C LEU A 46 8.30 -18.10 2.84
N VAL A 47 7.41 -17.91 3.82
CA VAL A 47 7.06 -16.57 4.32
C VAL A 47 7.78 -16.26 5.63
N LYS A 48 8.56 -15.18 5.64
CA LYS A 48 9.28 -14.66 6.79
C LYS A 48 8.74 -13.28 7.15
N ILE A 49 8.34 -13.08 8.40
CA ILE A 49 7.87 -11.77 8.89
C ILE A 49 8.92 -11.19 9.83
N VAL A 50 9.29 -9.92 9.60
CA VAL A 50 10.32 -9.23 10.38
C VAL A 50 9.83 -7.83 10.73
N ALA A 51 10.10 -7.38 11.95
CA ALA A 51 9.83 -5.99 12.31
C ALA A 51 10.82 -5.05 11.61
N SER A 52 10.36 -3.91 11.11
CA SER A 52 11.20 -3.02 10.30
C SER A 52 12.46 -2.55 11.01
N HIS A 53 12.42 -2.36 12.34
CA HIS A 53 13.58 -1.98 13.15
C HIS A 53 14.66 -3.08 13.25
N GLN A 54 14.35 -4.33 12.88
CA GLN A 54 15.28 -5.46 12.88
C GLN A 54 16.02 -5.63 11.54
N LEU A 55 15.64 -4.85 10.51
CA LEU A 55 16.29 -4.87 9.19
C LEU A 55 17.61 -4.11 9.24
N LEU A 56 18.66 -4.80 9.65
CA LEU A 56 20.03 -4.29 9.61
C LEU A 56 20.68 -4.57 8.25
N PRO A 57 21.66 -3.76 7.78
CA PRO A 57 22.33 -3.93 6.48
C PRO A 57 22.94 -5.30 6.21
N GLN A 58 23.29 -6.06 7.24
CA GLN A 58 23.94 -7.37 7.16
C GLN A 58 23.02 -8.50 7.63
N SER A 59 21.72 -8.23 7.69
CA SER A 59 20.80 -9.23 8.20
C SER A 59 20.54 -10.33 7.18
N GLU A 60 20.59 -11.60 7.63
CA GLU A 60 20.30 -12.78 6.79
C GLU A 60 18.79 -12.92 6.45
N TRP A 61 18.02 -11.85 6.62
CA TRP A 61 16.56 -11.87 6.38
C TRP A 61 16.21 -11.78 4.90
N TYR A 62 17.07 -11.18 4.07
CA TYR A 62 16.79 -10.92 2.66
C TYR A 62 18.09 -10.78 1.86
N ASP A 63 18.13 -11.46 0.71
CA ASP A 63 19.21 -11.32 -0.26
C ASP A 63 18.67 -10.63 -1.52
N PRO A 64 19.03 -9.35 -1.77
CA PRO A 64 18.56 -8.63 -2.96
C PRO A 64 19.09 -9.20 -4.28
N THR A 65 20.08 -10.09 -4.25
CA THR A 65 20.68 -10.69 -5.45
C THR A 65 20.00 -11.99 -5.87
N ASP A 66 19.32 -12.68 -4.95
CA ASP A 66 18.56 -13.89 -5.25
C ASP A 66 17.15 -13.53 -5.76
N THR A 67 16.92 -13.80 -7.04
CA THR A 67 15.67 -13.50 -7.75
C THR A 67 14.42 -14.22 -7.21
N ASN A 68 14.59 -15.23 -6.34
CA ASN A 68 13.48 -15.89 -5.67
C ASN A 68 12.99 -15.12 -4.44
N TRP A 69 13.73 -14.10 -3.98
CA TRP A 69 13.29 -13.24 -2.89
C TRP A 69 12.33 -12.15 -3.36
N LEU A 70 11.21 -12.03 -2.67
CA LEU A 70 10.28 -10.91 -2.76
C LEU A 70 10.26 -10.16 -1.43
N CYS A 71 10.67 -8.89 -1.46
CA CYS A 71 10.52 -7.99 -0.32
C CYS A 71 9.17 -7.26 -0.42
N CYS A 72 8.31 -7.49 0.56
CA CYS A 72 6.93 -7.01 0.59
C CYS A 72 6.67 -6.20 1.87
N PRO A 73 7.08 -4.93 1.92
CA PRO A 73 6.80 -4.11 3.09
C PRO A 73 5.32 -3.80 3.23
N LEU A 74 4.80 -3.98 4.43
CA LEU A 74 3.48 -3.53 4.87
C LEU A 74 3.61 -2.31 5.80
N THR A 75 4.69 -1.54 5.62
CA THR A 75 5.00 -0.31 6.35
C THR A 75 5.86 0.63 5.51
N ILE A 76 5.67 1.95 5.65
CA ILE A 76 6.57 2.97 5.11
C ILE A 76 7.77 3.25 6.04
N GLU A 77 7.70 2.81 7.30
CA GLU A 77 8.73 3.03 8.32
C GLU A 77 9.87 2.02 8.20
N LEU A 78 10.56 2.04 7.06
CA LEU A 78 11.73 1.23 6.79
C LEU A 78 13.03 1.94 7.21
N PRO A 79 14.06 1.20 7.66
CA PRO A 79 15.38 1.79 7.89
C PRO A 79 15.94 2.41 6.60
N PRO A 80 16.51 3.63 6.64
CA PRO A 80 17.03 4.32 5.45
C PRO A 80 18.07 3.54 4.65
N GLN A 81 18.81 2.66 5.33
CA GLN A 81 19.88 1.83 4.79
C GLN A 81 19.41 0.46 4.27
N PHE A 82 18.14 0.11 4.42
CA PHE A 82 17.60 -1.13 3.89
C PHE A 82 17.30 -0.97 2.39
N GLU A 83 18.02 -1.73 1.56
CA GLU A 83 17.93 -1.66 0.11
C GLU A 83 17.16 -2.87 -0.46
N PHE A 84 16.26 -2.58 -1.39
CA PHE A 84 15.46 -3.53 -2.15
C PHE A 84 14.95 -2.83 -3.42
N PRO A 85 14.41 -3.54 -4.43
CA PRO A 85 14.10 -2.94 -5.73
C PRO A 85 13.21 -1.68 -5.71
N GLN A 86 12.38 -1.49 -4.69
CA GLN A 86 11.49 -0.32 -4.55
C GLN A 86 11.88 0.61 -3.39
N ALA A 87 13.09 0.49 -2.83
CA ALA A 87 13.52 1.27 -1.67
C ALA A 87 13.41 2.78 -1.89
N GLN A 88 13.81 3.29 -3.07
CA GLN A 88 13.72 4.72 -3.38
C GLN A 88 12.27 5.21 -3.39
N LEU A 89 11.34 4.44 -3.94
CA LEU A 89 9.92 4.78 -3.98
C LEU A 89 9.33 4.85 -2.55
N PHE A 90 9.68 3.89 -1.68
CA PHE A 90 9.28 3.91 -0.27
C PHE A 90 9.87 5.11 0.47
N LYS A 91 11.15 5.44 0.23
CA LYS A 91 11.81 6.63 0.81
C LYS A 91 11.09 7.92 0.37
N THR A 92 10.72 8.03 -0.90
CA THR A 92 9.97 9.18 -1.43
C THR A 92 8.62 9.31 -0.73
N PHE A 93 7.81 8.25 -0.69
CA PHE A 93 6.47 8.32 -0.08
C PHE A 93 6.49 8.46 1.45
N ARG A 94 7.58 8.09 2.12
CA ARG A 94 7.79 8.40 3.54
C ARG A 94 7.96 9.91 3.78
N ASP A 95 8.57 10.63 2.85
CA ASP A 95 8.69 12.09 2.92
C ASP A 95 7.40 12.77 2.41
N ILE A 96 6.37 12.72 3.25
CA ILE A 96 5.03 13.25 2.95
C ILE A 96 5.10 14.74 2.58
N LYS A 97 5.94 15.52 3.27
CA LYS A 97 6.05 16.97 3.02
C LYS A 97 6.60 17.25 1.62
N LYS A 98 7.69 16.58 1.22
CA LYS A 98 8.26 16.73 -0.12
C LYS A 98 7.33 16.19 -1.20
N THR A 99 6.68 15.05 -0.97
CA THR A 99 5.72 14.50 -1.94
C THR A 99 4.57 15.47 -2.18
N ARG A 100 3.97 16.03 -1.10
CA ARG A 100 2.94 17.06 -1.21
C ARG A 100 3.44 18.31 -1.95
N GLN A 101 4.64 18.80 -1.61
CA GLN A 101 5.22 19.95 -2.30
C GLN A 101 5.38 19.69 -3.81
N TRP A 102 5.90 18.53 -4.19
CA TRP A 102 6.04 18.16 -5.59
C TRP A 102 4.68 18.08 -6.31
N VAL A 103 3.66 17.52 -5.67
CA VAL A 103 2.28 17.47 -6.22
C VAL A 103 1.72 18.88 -6.45
N GLU A 104 1.96 19.83 -5.54
CA GLU A 104 1.54 21.22 -5.73
C GLU A 104 2.28 21.90 -6.89
N GLU A 105 3.59 21.74 -6.95
CA GLU A 105 4.44 22.43 -7.91
C GLU A 105 4.35 21.86 -9.33
N LYS A 106 4.12 20.55 -9.47
CA LYS A 106 4.14 19.87 -10.77
C LYS A 106 2.77 19.54 -11.31
N LEU A 107 1.80 19.25 -10.44
CA LEU A 107 0.47 18.79 -10.84
C LEU A 107 -0.62 19.82 -10.50
N GLU A 108 -0.24 20.96 -9.92
CA GLU A 108 -1.14 22.05 -9.52
C GLU A 108 -2.31 21.59 -8.64
N PHE A 109 -2.12 20.48 -7.90
CA PHE A 109 -3.15 19.88 -7.08
C PHE A 109 -3.05 20.38 -5.62
N ARG A 110 -4.20 20.60 -4.97
CA ARG A 110 -4.22 21.09 -3.57
C ARG A 110 -3.73 20.00 -2.62
N THR A 111 -2.88 20.35 -1.65
CA THR A 111 -2.38 19.39 -0.66
C THR A 111 -2.58 19.85 0.77
N GLY A 112 -2.37 18.91 1.70
CA GLY A 112 -2.40 19.20 3.13
C GLY A 112 -1.34 20.20 3.62
N ASN A 113 -0.31 20.55 2.83
CA ASN A 113 0.72 21.50 3.25
C ASN A 113 0.17 22.92 3.49
N LYS A 114 -0.93 23.28 2.82
CA LYS A 114 -1.57 24.61 2.94
C LYS A 114 -2.62 24.68 4.06
N ILE A 115 -2.78 23.62 4.85
CA ILE A 115 -3.75 23.56 5.95
C ILE A 115 -3.01 23.84 7.26
N LYS A 116 -3.44 24.86 8.00
CA LYS A 116 -2.76 25.34 9.23
C LYS A 116 -2.82 24.35 10.40
N SER A 117 -3.73 23.36 10.35
CA SER A 117 -3.84 22.29 11.34
C SER A 117 -3.22 21.00 10.80
N VAL A 118 -2.88 20.08 11.71
CA VAL A 118 -2.62 18.68 11.32
C VAL A 118 -3.82 18.20 10.49
N TRP A 119 -3.54 17.69 9.29
CA TRP A 119 -4.55 17.24 8.36
C TRP A 119 -4.18 15.89 7.76
N HIS A 120 -5.16 15.00 7.83
CA HIS A 120 -5.12 13.65 7.29
C HIS A 120 -6.32 13.48 6.36
N GLY A 121 -6.08 12.89 5.19
CA GLY A 121 -7.15 12.43 4.32
C GLY A 121 -7.89 11.26 4.98
N ASN A 122 -9.20 11.21 4.83
CA ASN A 122 -10.07 10.17 5.37
C ASN A 122 -10.64 9.25 4.28
N TYR A 123 -10.15 9.39 3.05
CA TYR A 123 -10.47 8.52 1.92
C TYR A 123 -9.20 7.98 1.27
N TRP A 124 -9.31 6.81 0.68
CA TRP A 124 -8.26 6.14 -0.07
C TRP A 124 -8.82 5.65 -1.40
N LEU A 125 -8.17 6.02 -2.48
CA LEU A 125 -8.41 5.42 -3.79
C LEU A 125 -7.43 4.26 -3.97
N PRO A 126 -7.91 3.00 -4.07
CA PRO A 126 -7.06 1.87 -4.43
C PRO A 126 -6.61 1.97 -5.88
N ILE A 127 -5.31 1.78 -6.10
CA ILE A 127 -4.71 1.72 -7.42
C ILE A 127 -3.95 0.40 -7.52
N VAL A 128 -4.44 -0.52 -8.33
CA VAL A 128 -3.76 -1.76 -8.68
C VAL A 128 -2.95 -1.49 -9.95
N LEU A 129 -1.67 -1.20 -9.80
CA LEU A 129 -0.77 -0.95 -10.92
C LEU A 129 -0.32 -2.28 -11.51
N THR A 130 -0.66 -2.52 -12.77
CA THR A 130 -0.23 -3.71 -13.52
C THR A 130 0.76 -3.32 -14.62
N ALA A 131 1.34 -4.30 -15.31
CA ALA A 131 2.18 -4.04 -16.49
C ALA A 131 1.42 -3.33 -17.64
N LYS A 132 0.08 -3.39 -17.66
CA LYS A 132 -0.75 -2.71 -18.68
C LYS A 132 -1.18 -1.29 -18.28
N GLY A 133 -0.92 -0.91 -17.03
CA GLY A 133 -1.39 0.35 -16.46
C GLY A 133 -2.20 0.17 -15.17
N PRO A 134 -2.66 1.27 -14.56
CA PRO A 134 -3.42 1.26 -13.33
C PRO A 134 -4.87 0.78 -13.56
N MET A 135 -5.34 -0.07 -12.66
CA MET A 135 -6.76 -0.35 -12.44
C MET A 135 -7.17 0.33 -11.14
N TYR A 136 -8.27 1.08 -11.17
CA TYR A 136 -8.76 1.82 -10.01
C TYR A 136 -9.88 1.04 -9.35
N GLY A 137 -9.75 0.82 -8.04
CA GLY A 137 -10.82 0.23 -7.24
C GLY A 137 -11.79 1.29 -6.72
N GLU A 138 -12.92 0.84 -6.18
CA GLU A 138 -13.85 1.74 -5.49
C GLU A 138 -13.20 2.39 -4.28
N VAL A 139 -13.56 3.66 -4.02
CA VAL A 139 -13.00 4.45 -2.91
C VAL A 139 -13.31 3.80 -1.57
N ILE A 140 -12.30 3.78 -0.70
CA ILE A 140 -12.38 3.35 0.69
C ILE A 140 -12.49 4.60 1.56
N GLY A 141 -13.40 4.62 2.52
CA GLY A 141 -13.52 5.67 3.53
C GLY A 141 -13.21 5.18 4.94
N GLU A 142 -12.99 6.12 5.83
CA GLU A 142 -12.98 5.85 7.27
C GLU A 142 -14.40 5.54 7.74
N GLY A 143 -14.56 4.43 8.47
CA GLY A 143 -15.84 4.02 9.05
C GLY A 143 -16.15 4.74 10.35
N GLN A 144 -17.25 4.34 11.00
CA GLN A 144 -17.74 5.02 12.22
C GLN A 144 -16.86 4.81 13.46
N LEU A 145 -16.04 3.76 13.50
CA LEU A 145 -15.14 3.45 14.61
C LEU A 145 -13.68 3.78 14.24
N PRO A 146 -12.84 4.16 15.21
CA PRO A 146 -11.41 4.36 14.96
C PRO A 146 -10.78 3.12 14.31
N ASN A 147 -10.04 3.31 13.22
CA ASN A 147 -9.43 2.25 12.41
C ASN A 147 -10.43 1.23 11.84
N SER A 148 -11.69 1.63 11.65
CA SER A 148 -12.64 0.94 10.79
C SER A 148 -12.63 1.59 9.41
N TYR A 149 -12.88 0.80 8.38
CA TYR A 149 -12.83 1.22 6.99
C TYR A 149 -13.99 0.59 6.23
N GLU A 150 -14.52 1.34 5.28
CA GLU A 150 -15.68 0.95 4.48
C GLU A 150 -15.34 1.05 3.00
N GLN A 151 -15.74 0.03 2.24
CA GLN A 151 -15.64 -0.02 0.79
C GLN A 151 -16.89 -0.74 0.26
N PRO A 152 -17.50 -0.29 -0.85
CA PRO A 152 -17.27 1.00 -1.50
C PRO A 152 -17.87 2.16 -0.69
N VAL A 153 -17.30 3.35 -0.83
CA VAL A 153 -17.97 4.60 -0.44
C VAL A 153 -18.58 5.26 -1.68
N ASP A 154 -19.80 5.76 -1.53
CA ASP A 154 -20.45 6.57 -2.57
C ASP A 154 -19.59 7.81 -2.85
N PHE A 155 -19.05 7.88 -4.06
CA PHE A 155 -18.04 8.85 -4.43
C PHE A 155 -18.33 9.43 -5.83
N PRO A 156 -18.54 10.75 -5.95
CA PRO A 156 -18.98 11.36 -7.20
C PRO A 156 -18.05 11.08 -8.40
N ASP A 157 -18.63 10.69 -9.53
CA ASP A 157 -17.86 10.36 -10.74
C ASP A 157 -17.04 11.53 -11.28
N ASP A 158 -17.52 12.77 -11.15
CA ASP A 158 -16.80 13.98 -11.57
C ASP A 158 -15.52 14.20 -10.74
N LYS A 159 -15.46 13.67 -9.53
CA LYS A 159 -14.29 13.72 -8.64
C LYS A 159 -13.34 12.55 -8.87
N ARG A 160 -13.78 11.45 -9.51
CA ARG A 160 -12.95 10.26 -9.78
C ARG A 160 -11.87 10.54 -10.80
N GLN A 161 -12.23 11.14 -11.94
CA GLN A 161 -11.29 11.37 -13.04
C GLN A 161 -10.06 12.22 -12.65
N PRO A 162 -10.20 13.32 -11.89
CA PRO A 162 -9.05 14.06 -11.36
C PRO A 162 -8.15 13.21 -10.46
N LEU A 163 -8.72 12.35 -9.60
CA LEU A 163 -7.95 11.45 -8.73
C LEU A 163 -7.23 10.35 -9.53
N TYR A 164 -7.87 9.82 -10.56
CA TYR A 164 -7.27 8.80 -11.43
C TYR A 164 -6.04 9.39 -12.13
N ASN A 165 -6.20 10.57 -12.71
CA ASN A 165 -5.11 11.30 -13.35
C ASN A 165 -3.97 11.62 -12.35
N LEU A 166 -4.32 12.12 -11.16
CA LEU A 166 -3.35 12.38 -10.10
C LEU A 166 -2.56 11.12 -9.71
N GLY A 167 -3.27 10.01 -9.46
CA GLY A 167 -2.65 8.73 -9.12
C GLY A 167 -1.72 8.21 -10.21
N TYR A 168 -2.15 8.29 -11.47
CA TYR A 168 -1.33 7.92 -12.63
C TYR A 168 -0.06 8.77 -12.71
N GLN A 169 -0.20 10.10 -12.67
CA GLN A 169 0.94 11.03 -12.79
C GLN A 169 1.96 10.88 -11.66
N ILE A 170 1.50 10.66 -10.41
CA ILE A 170 2.40 10.41 -9.28
C ILE A 170 3.18 9.11 -9.50
N LEU A 171 2.49 8.01 -9.82
CA LEU A 171 3.13 6.70 -9.96
C LEU A 171 4.06 6.62 -11.18
N ASP A 172 3.66 7.24 -12.29
CA ASP A 172 4.47 7.34 -13.51
C ASP A 172 5.76 8.15 -13.27
N SER A 173 5.66 9.29 -12.55
CA SER A 173 6.82 10.13 -12.24
C SER A 173 7.91 9.43 -11.41
N LEU A 174 7.52 8.37 -10.68
CA LEU A 174 8.41 7.57 -9.84
C LEU A 174 8.78 6.22 -10.48
N ALA A 175 8.36 5.97 -11.72
CA ALA A 175 8.50 4.69 -12.40
C ALA A 175 8.06 3.51 -11.50
N ALA A 176 6.90 3.68 -10.85
CA ALA A 176 6.36 2.73 -9.90
C ALA A 176 6.24 1.33 -10.52
N LYS A 177 6.51 0.30 -9.72
CA LYS A 177 6.45 -1.10 -10.18
C LYS A 177 5.03 -1.66 -10.00
N PRO A 178 4.67 -2.76 -10.69
CA PRO A 178 3.41 -3.42 -10.45
C PRO A 178 3.22 -3.72 -8.96
N GLY A 179 2.04 -3.37 -8.43
CA GLY A 179 1.75 -3.42 -7.02
C GLY A 179 0.40 -2.79 -6.69
N VAL A 180 0.13 -2.66 -5.40
CA VAL A 180 -1.07 -1.99 -4.91
C VAL A 180 -0.64 -0.74 -4.18
N TYR A 181 -1.26 0.37 -4.56
CA TYR A 181 -1.02 1.68 -4.01
C TYR A 181 -2.34 2.22 -3.45
N LEU A 182 -2.30 2.92 -2.32
CA LEU A 182 -3.45 3.65 -1.82
C LEU A 182 -3.17 5.15 -1.90
N LEU A 183 -3.88 5.85 -2.76
CA LEU A 183 -3.85 7.31 -2.84
C LEU A 183 -4.77 7.87 -1.75
N GLN A 184 -4.20 8.43 -0.69
CA GLN A 184 -4.96 9.02 0.42
C GLN A 184 -5.29 10.48 0.14
N PHE A 185 -6.55 10.85 0.35
CA PHE A 185 -7.06 12.20 0.08
C PHE A 185 -8.24 12.54 1.01
N GLY A 186 -8.70 13.79 0.93
CA GLY A 186 -9.91 14.23 1.60
C GLY A 186 -10.44 15.51 0.97
N PHE A 187 -11.39 16.16 1.65
CA PHE A 187 -12.02 17.37 1.14
C PHE A 187 -11.81 18.56 2.09
N ARG A 188 -11.70 19.75 1.48
CA ARG A 188 -11.82 21.04 2.16
C ARG A 188 -12.68 21.94 1.30
N ASP A 189 -13.85 22.33 1.81
CA ASP A 189 -14.82 23.17 1.11
C ASP A 189 -15.16 22.59 -0.28
N GLU A 190 -15.47 21.28 -0.35
CA GLU A 190 -15.76 20.52 -1.59
C GLU A 190 -14.60 20.36 -2.60
N ILE A 191 -13.41 20.87 -2.24
CA ILE A 191 -12.19 20.76 -3.05
C ILE A 191 -11.39 19.54 -2.58
N LEU A 192 -10.99 18.69 -3.52
CA LEU A 192 -10.10 17.56 -3.27
C LEU A 192 -8.75 18.05 -2.76
N VAL A 193 -8.24 17.36 -1.74
CA VAL A 193 -6.94 17.63 -1.14
C VAL A 193 -6.16 16.32 -1.08
N PHE A 194 -4.96 16.31 -1.67
CA PHE A 194 -4.05 15.18 -1.60
C PHE A 194 -3.33 15.12 -0.24
N ASP A 195 -3.25 13.92 0.36
CA ASP A 195 -2.48 13.65 1.57
C ASP A 195 -1.16 12.97 1.26
N ARG A 196 -1.22 11.71 0.80
CA ARG A 196 -0.05 10.84 0.63
C ARG A 196 -0.39 9.64 -0.24
N VAL A 197 0.62 8.85 -0.59
CA VAL A 197 0.46 7.53 -1.22
C VAL A 197 1.07 6.47 -0.31
N TRP A 198 0.35 5.36 -0.14
CA TRP A 198 0.88 4.16 0.50
C TRP A 198 1.32 3.16 -0.58
N PRO A 199 2.59 2.75 -0.64
CA PRO A 199 3.09 1.84 -1.67
C PRO A 199 2.88 0.35 -1.36
N PHE A 200 1.77 0.04 -0.68
CA PHE A 200 1.35 -1.30 -0.29
C PHE A 200 -0.14 -1.25 0.14
N PRO A 201 -0.83 -2.40 0.24
CA PRO A 201 -2.17 -2.48 0.81
C PRO A 201 -2.15 -2.21 2.32
N ALA A 202 -2.15 -0.92 2.70
CA ALA A 202 -2.17 -0.49 4.10
C ALA A 202 -3.50 -0.85 4.81
N ALA A 203 -3.65 -0.50 6.08
CA ALA A 203 -4.82 -0.88 6.88
C ALA A 203 -6.21 -0.64 6.22
N PRO A 204 -6.45 0.46 5.46
CA PRO A 204 -7.70 0.64 4.73
C PRO A 204 -8.04 -0.50 3.75
N ALA A 205 -7.03 -1.14 3.16
CA ALA A 205 -7.22 -2.25 2.22
C ALA A 205 -7.91 -3.47 2.86
N LEU A 206 -7.96 -3.57 4.19
CA LEU A 206 -8.74 -4.59 4.89
C LEU A 206 -10.25 -4.51 4.57
N ALA A 207 -10.77 -3.35 4.15
CA ALA A 207 -12.16 -3.19 3.73
C ALA A 207 -12.50 -3.96 2.46
N SER A 208 -11.49 -4.31 1.64
CA SER A 208 -11.70 -5.10 0.42
C SER A 208 -11.98 -6.58 0.69
N ILE A 209 -11.63 -7.09 1.88
CA ILE A 209 -11.75 -8.51 2.21
C ILE A 209 -13.24 -8.89 2.31
N GLY A 210 -13.66 -9.83 1.48
CA GLY A 210 -15.05 -10.29 1.42
C GLY A 210 -16.00 -9.34 0.69
N ILE A 211 -15.49 -8.21 0.18
CA ILE A 211 -16.26 -7.20 -0.56
C ILE A 211 -15.79 -7.08 -1.99
N GLN A 212 -14.49 -7.01 -2.23
CA GLN A 212 -13.91 -6.91 -3.57
C GLN A 212 -13.29 -8.26 -3.97
N GLN A 213 -13.39 -8.61 -5.25
CA GLN A 213 -12.76 -9.80 -5.83
C GLN A 213 -11.91 -9.44 -7.08
N PRO A 214 -10.60 -9.75 -7.08
CA PRO A 214 -9.80 -10.15 -5.92
C PRO A 214 -9.68 -9.01 -4.89
N ASP A 215 -9.49 -9.36 -3.62
CA ASP A 215 -9.18 -8.37 -2.59
C ASP A 215 -7.82 -7.70 -2.85
N LEU A 216 -7.55 -6.57 -2.21
CA LEU A 216 -6.35 -5.78 -2.48
C LEU A 216 -5.04 -6.45 -2.04
N TYR A 217 -5.06 -7.40 -1.10
CA TYR A 217 -3.88 -8.17 -0.73
C TYR A 217 -3.58 -9.24 -1.78
N ALA A 218 -4.61 -9.91 -2.30
CA ALA A 218 -4.52 -10.82 -3.43
C ALA A 218 -4.02 -10.08 -4.69
N CYS A 219 -4.57 -8.90 -5.00
CA CYS A 219 -4.09 -8.05 -6.09
C CYS A 219 -2.59 -7.73 -5.93
N HIS A 220 -2.16 -7.36 -4.72
CA HIS A 220 -0.76 -7.02 -4.47
C HIS A 220 0.17 -8.21 -4.75
N TRP A 221 -0.20 -9.39 -4.26
CA TRP A 221 0.57 -10.61 -4.51
C TRP A 221 0.60 -10.99 -6.00
N GLN A 222 -0.54 -10.90 -6.68
CA GLN A 222 -0.63 -11.15 -8.12
C GLN A 222 0.28 -10.19 -8.91
N CYS A 223 0.30 -8.90 -8.57
CA CYS A 223 1.22 -7.95 -9.18
C CYS A 223 2.69 -8.31 -8.96
N LEU A 224 3.06 -8.67 -7.72
CA LEU A 224 4.44 -9.05 -7.38
C LEU A 224 4.91 -10.32 -8.09
N THR A 225 3.99 -11.24 -8.35
CA THR A 225 4.25 -12.51 -9.04
C THR A 225 3.87 -12.50 -10.52
N GLN A 226 3.56 -11.31 -11.07
CA GLN A 226 3.19 -11.10 -12.48
C GLN A 226 2.00 -11.94 -12.95
N GLN A 227 1.09 -12.28 -12.04
CA GLN A 227 -0.15 -12.96 -12.35
C GLN A 227 -1.17 -11.97 -12.94
N PRO A 228 -2.04 -12.43 -13.85
CA PRO A 228 -3.05 -11.57 -14.47
C PRO A 228 -4.14 -11.17 -13.48
N ILE A 229 -4.49 -9.88 -13.47
CA ILE A 229 -5.67 -9.34 -12.81
C ILE A 229 -6.63 -8.91 -13.92
N ARG A 230 -7.81 -9.53 -13.96
CA ARG A 230 -8.78 -9.29 -15.04
C ARG A 230 -9.67 -8.10 -14.77
N ASP A 231 -10.20 -8.03 -13.54
CA ASP A 231 -11.13 -7.00 -13.12
C ASP A 231 -11.08 -6.84 -11.59
N LEU A 232 -11.63 -5.73 -11.09
CA LEU A 232 -11.86 -5.45 -9.67
C LEU A 232 -13.37 -5.34 -9.46
N VAL A 233 -14.00 -6.41 -8.98
CA VAL A 233 -15.45 -6.48 -8.84
C VAL A 233 -15.86 -6.32 -7.38
N ILE A 234 -16.82 -5.45 -7.10
CA ILE A 234 -17.52 -5.41 -5.79
C ILE A 234 -18.64 -6.44 -5.79
N ALA A 235 -18.67 -7.29 -4.77
CA ALA A 235 -19.65 -8.36 -4.56
C ALA A 235 -20.96 -7.86 -3.94
#